data_AF-A0A6N7SPY1-F1
#
_entry.id   AF-A0A6N7SPY1-F1
#
_cell.length_a   1.000
_cell.length_b   1.000
_cell.length_c   1.000
_cell.angle_alpha   90.00
_cell.angle_beta   90.00
_cell.angle_gamma   90.00
#
_symmetry.space_group_name_H-M   'P 1'
#
loop_
_entity.id
_entity.type
_entity.pdbx_description
1 polymer ?
#
loop_
_entity_poly.entity_id
_entity_poly.type
_entity_poly.pdbx_seq_one_letter_code
_entity_poly.pdbx_strand_id
1 'polypeptide(L)'
;MASLPPVKLDTHEDWFNLLMTVLHQQAEQNPYEEYREMAQKLIDQFMRYGRPFVDSDHAPCVALRMYPKEAGNTIWLLLLSLCNQYDPDKDYSAELKAAKKE
;
A
#
# COMPACT_ATOMS: atom_id res chain seq x y z
N MET A 1 -16.03 4.90 -20.37
CA MET A 1 -15.12 3.76 -20.12
C MET A 1 -14.41 4.03 -18.81
N ALA A 2 -14.50 3.16 -17.80
CA ALA A 2 -13.77 3.36 -16.56
C ALA A 2 -12.27 3.18 -16.85
N SER A 3 -11.47 4.23 -16.70
CA SER A 3 -10.02 4.15 -16.83
C SER A 3 -9.46 3.28 -15.71
N LEU A 4 -8.58 2.35 -16.04
CA LEU A 4 -7.84 1.61 -15.02
C LEU A 4 -7.04 2.59 -14.15
N PRO A 5 -6.92 2.34 -12.84
CA PRO A 5 -6.12 3.20 -11.98
C PRO A 5 -4.65 3.31 -12.49
N PRO A 6 -4.04 4.51 -12.44
CA PRO A 6 -2.79 4.79 -13.16
C PRO A 6 -1.55 4.19 -12.49
N VAL A 7 -1.55 4.00 -11.17
CA VAL A 7 -0.41 3.41 -10.46
C VAL A 7 -0.46 1.89 -10.64
N LYS A 8 0.63 1.33 -11.18
CA LYS A 8 0.84 -0.11 -11.30
C LYS A 8 1.90 -0.54 -10.29
N LEU A 9 1.60 -1.58 -9.53
CA LEU A 9 2.54 -2.21 -8.60
C LEU A 9 2.49 -3.72 -8.82
N ASP A 10 3.59 -4.30 -9.27
CA ASP A 10 3.74 -5.74 -9.38
C ASP A 10 4.49 -6.23 -8.13
N THR A 11 4.01 -7.30 -7.50
CA THR A 11 4.59 -7.84 -6.27
C THR A 11 4.51 -9.37 -6.25
N HIS A 12 5.42 -10.03 -5.53
CA HIS A 12 5.34 -11.49 -5.32
C HIS A 12 4.06 -11.84 -4.55
N GLU A 13 3.50 -13.02 -4.82
CA GLU A 13 2.28 -13.49 -4.17
C GLU A 13 2.38 -13.48 -2.63
N ASP A 14 3.51 -13.93 -2.06
CA ASP A 14 3.71 -13.92 -0.61
C ASP A 14 3.67 -12.51 -0.01
N TRP A 15 4.28 -11.53 -0.68
CA TRP A 15 4.27 -10.14 -0.22
C TRP A 15 2.88 -9.52 -0.35
N PHE A 16 2.12 -9.89 -1.38
CA PHE A 16 0.71 -9.53 -1.50
C PHE A 16 -0.11 -10.10 -0.34
N ASN A 17 0.06 -11.37 -0.01
CA ASN A 17 -0.64 -12.02 1.10
C ASN A 17 -0.29 -11.38 2.44
N LEU A 18 0.98 -11.01 2.65
CA LEU A 18 1.41 -10.27 3.84
C LEU A 18 0.75 -8.89 3.91
N LEU A 19 0.73 -8.14 2.80
CA LEU A 19 0.04 -6.86 2.71
C LEU A 19 -1.45 -7.00 3.06
N MET A 20 -2.14 -7.99 2.49
CA MET A 20 -3.54 -8.25 2.81
C MET A 20 -3.75 -8.57 4.29
N THR A 21 -2.86 -9.37 4.88
CA THR A 21 -2.90 -9.69 6.32
C THR A 21 -2.79 -8.43 7.18
N VAL A 22 -1.82 -7.55 6.87
CA VAL A 22 -1.67 -6.27 7.59
C VAL A 22 -2.91 -5.41 7.43
N LEU A 23 -3.47 -5.29 6.22
CA LEU A 23 -4.67 -4.48 6.00
C LEU A 23 -5.89 -5.04 6.73
N HIS A 24 -6.10 -6.36 6.75
CA HIS A 24 -7.18 -6.97 7.53
C HIS A 24 -7.03 -6.68 9.02
N GLN A 25 -5.81 -6.80 9.55
CA GLN A 25 -5.54 -6.44 10.95
C GLN A 25 -5.84 -4.96 11.23
N GLN A 26 -5.45 -4.06 10.34
CA GLN A 26 -5.76 -2.62 10.48
C GLN A 26 -7.27 -2.36 10.40
N ALA A 27 -7.99 -3.03 9.50
CA ALA A 27 -9.44 -2.90 9.37
C ALA A 27 -10.19 -3.33 10.64
N GLU A 28 -9.68 -4.34 11.36
CA GLU A 28 -10.33 -4.89 12.56
C GLU A 28 -9.89 -4.20 13.86
N GLN A 29 -8.59 -3.93 14.01
CA GLN A 29 -7.99 -3.64 15.32
C GLN A 29 -7.56 -2.18 15.47
N ASN A 30 -7.49 -1.39 14.39
CA ASN A 30 -7.00 -0.02 14.50
C ASN A 30 -7.94 0.79 15.41
N PRO A 31 -7.44 1.54 16.42
CA PRO A 31 -8.29 2.29 17.34
C PRO A 31 -9.09 3.41 16.65
N TYR A 32 -8.61 3.92 15.53
CA TYR A 32 -9.24 5.01 14.78
C TYR A 32 -10.11 4.46 13.65
N GLU A 33 -11.38 4.86 13.64
CA GLU A 33 -12.37 4.41 12.65
C GLU A 33 -11.99 4.78 11.21
N GLU A 34 -11.42 5.98 11.02
CA GLU A 34 -10.97 6.44 9.70
C GLU A 34 -9.92 5.50 9.07
N TYR A 35 -9.03 4.93 9.88
CA TYR A 35 -8.00 4.00 9.41
C TYR A 35 -8.57 2.60 9.17
N ARG A 36 -9.57 2.18 9.97
CA ARG A 36 -10.31 0.94 9.70
C ARG A 36 -11.02 1.01 8.35
N GLU A 37 -11.74 2.08 8.08
CA GLU A 37 -12.40 2.30 6.80
C GLU A 37 -11.41 2.42 5.63
N MET A 38 -10.29 3.10 5.85
CA MET A 38 -9.23 3.23 4.85
C MET A 38 -8.68 1.85 4.47
N ALA A 39 -8.38 1.01 5.46
CA ALA A 39 -7.91 -0.35 5.25
C ALA A 39 -8.94 -1.19 4.49
N GLN A 40 -10.23 -1.12 4.87
CA GLN A 40 -11.30 -1.84 4.17
C GLN A 40 -11.42 -1.42 2.70
N LYS A 41 -11.38 -0.11 2.41
CA LYS A 41 -11.42 0.40 1.03
C LYS A 41 -10.24 -0.12 0.20
N LEU A 42 -9.05 -0.21 0.78
CA LEU A 42 -7.87 -0.76 0.11
C LEU A 42 -8.00 -2.27 -0.15
N ILE A 43 -8.51 -3.04 0.82
CA ILE A 43 -8.81 -4.47 0.65
C ILE A 43 -9.74 -4.67 -0.53
N ASP A 44 -10.90 -3.99 -0.53
CA ASP A 44 -11.90 -4.13 -1.59
C ASP A 44 -11.31 -3.80 -2.96
N GLN A 45 -10.45 -2.78 -3.01
CA GLN A 45 -9.81 -2.36 -4.23
C GLN A 45 -8.79 -3.38 -4.76
N PHE A 46 -7.93 -3.90 -3.89
CA PHE A 46 -6.93 -4.89 -4.27
C PHE A 46 -7.59 -6.18 -4.72
N MET A 47 -8.66 -6.61 -4.07
CA MET A 47 -9.44 -7.77 -4.52
C MET A 47 -10.16 -7.50 -5.84
N ARG A 48 -10.59 -6.26 -6.10
CA ARG A 48 -11.28 -5.89 -7.35
C ARG A 48 -10.34 -5.82 -8.56
N TYR A 49 -9.17 -5.20 -8.40
CA TYR A 49 -8.26 -4.90 -9.52
C TYR A 49 -6.99 -5.74 -9.55
N GLY A 50 -6.64 -6.44 -8.48
CA GLY A 50 -5.51 -7.34 -8.42
C GLY A 50 -5.66 -8.49 -9.42
N ARG A 51 -4.60 -8.80 -10.15
CA ARG A 51 -4.57 -9.90 -11.12
C ARG A 51 -3.36 -10.78 -10.86
N PRO A 52 -3.53 -12.08 -10.56
CA PRO A 52 -2.39 -12.98 -10.48
C PRO A 52 -1.78 -13.16 -11.87
N PHE A 53 -0.46 -13.29 -11.91
CA PHE A 53 0.29 -13.59 -13.12
C PHE A 53 1.58 -14.33 -12.75
N VAL A 54 2.27 -14.87 -13.75
CA VAL A 54 3.58 -15.50 -13.59
C VAL A 54 4.60 -14.59 -14.26
N ASP A 55 5.68 -14.25 -13.56
CA ASP A 55 6.74 -13.39 -14.12
C ASP A 55 7.71 -14.16 -15.04
N SER A 56 8.75 -13.48 -15.52
CA SER A 56 9.77 -14.08 -16.38
C SER A 56 10.57 -15.19 -15.72
N ASP A 57 10.69 -15.17 -14.40
CA ASP A 57 11.44 -16.14 -13.60
C ASP A 57 10.54 -17.29 -13.11
N HIS A 58 9.31 -17.39 -13.65
CA HIS A 58 8.30 -18.37 -13.29
C HIS A 58 7.81 -18.24 -11.83
N ALA A 59 8.00 -17.07 -11.20
CA ALA A 59 7.53 -16.81 -9.86
C ALA A 59 6.06 -16.31 -9.88
N PRO A 60 5.22 -16.78 -8.93
CA PRO A 60 3.84 -16.31 -8.79
C PRO A 60 3.82 -14.87 -8.27
N CYS A 61 3.14 -13.99 -9.01
CA CYS A 61 3.08 -12.57 -8.74
C CYS A 61 1.65 -12.05 -8.84
N VAL A 62 1.41 -10.86 -8.28
CA VAL A 62 0.14 -10.14 -8.34
C VAL A 62 0.39 -8.73 -8.89
N ALA A 63 -0.34 -8.40 -9.96
CA ALA A 63 -0.35 -7.06 -10.55
C ALA A 63 -1.48 -6.25 -9.91
N LEU A 64 -1.12 -5.24 -9.13
CA LEU A 64 -2.05 -4.31 -8.48
C LEU A 64 -2.19 -3.03 -9.30
N ARG A 65 -3.40 -2.46 -9.24
CA ARG A 65 -3.73 -1.14 -9.80
C ARG A 65 -4.39 -0.28 -8.74
N MET A 66 -3.89 0.94 -8.59
CA MET A 66 -4.44 1.91 -7.64
C MET A 66 -4.35 3.36 -8.13
N TYR A 67 -5.19 4.22 -7.59
CA TYR A 67 -5.08 5.67 -7.74
C TYR A 67 -3.97 6.20 -6.83
N PRO A 68 -3.39 7.37 -7.14
CA PRO A 68 -2.30 7.93 -6.33
C PRO A 68 -2.63 8.08 -4.85
N LYS A 69 -3.90 8.41 -4.53
CA LYS A 69 -4.37 8.50 -3.14
C LYS A 69 -4.31 7.16 -2.41
N GLU A 70 -4.73 6.08 -3.06
CA GLU A 70 -4.69 4.74 -2.46
C GLU A 70 -3.25 4.25 -2.29
N ALA A 71 -2.36 4.55 -3.25
CA ALA A 71 -0.93 4.26 -3.09
C ALA A 71 -0.36 4.95 -1.84
N GLY A 72 -0.69 6.23 -1.64
CA GLY A 72 -0.31 6.97 -0.43
C GLY A 72 -0.88 6.33 0.84
N ASN A 73 -2.17 5.97 0.83
CA ASN A 73 -2.82 5.31 1.97
C ASN A 73 -2.20 3.94 2.29
N THR A 74 -1.82 3.16 1.28
CA THR A 74 -1.15 1.87 1.46
C THR A 74 0.19 2.06 2.17
N ILE A 75 1.01 3.01 1.70
CA ILE A 75 2.30 3.32 2.34
C ILE A 75 2.07 3.78 3.79
N TRP A 76 1.10 4.66 4.01
CA TRP A 76 0.76 5.17 5.34
C TRP A 76 0.40 4.06 6.32
N LEU A 77 -0.53 3.17 5.96
CA LEU A 77 -0.96 2.07 6.84
C LEU A 77 0.15 1.04 7.07
N LEU A 78 1.00 0.79 6.08
CA LEU A 78 2.19 -0.05 6.26
C LEU A 78 3.15 0.57 7.28
N LEU A 79 3.49 1.86 7.14
CA LEU A 79 4.34 2.56 8.09
C LEU A 79 3.72 2.59 9.48
N LEU A 80 2.40 2.81 9.59
CA LEU A 80 1.67 2.77 10.85
C LEU A 80 1.75 1.39 11.52
N SER A 81 1.66 0.31 10.74
CA SER A 81 1.79 -1.06 11.27
C SER A 81 3.19 -1.38 11.82
N LEU A 82 4.20 -0.64 11.34
CA LEU A 82 5.59 -0.75 11.78
C LEU A 82 5.96 0.26 12.87
N CYS A 83 5.04 1.18 13.24
CA CYS A 83 5.27 2.10 14.34
C CYS A 83 5.59 1.33 15.63
N ASN A 84 6.52 1.87 16.42
CA ASN A 84 7.10 1.27 17.62
C ASN A 84 8.03 0.06 17.39
N GLN A 85 8.22 -0.39 16.15
CA GLN A 85 9.27 -1.37 15.81
C GLN A 85 10.54 -0.70 15.31
N TYR A 86 10.38 0.43 14.61
CA TYR A 86 11.47 1.22 14.06
C TYR A 86 11.25 2.69 14.40
N ASP A 87 12.26 3.30 15.03
CA ASP A 87 12.33 4.74 15.24
C ASP A 87 13.23 5.38 14.18
N PRO A 88 12.91 6.57 13.68
CA PRO A 88 13.79 7.29 12.77
C PRO A 88 15.10 7.64 13.48
N ASP A 89 16.23 7.31 12.86
CA ASP A 89 17.56 7.59 13.38
C ASP A 89 17.99 9.06 13.18
N LYS A 90 17.38 9.74 12.20
CA LYS A 90 17.55 11.17 11.95
C LYS A 90 16.34 11.79 11.23
N ASP A 91 16.28 13.11 11.23
CA ASP A 91 15.28 13.86 10.45
C ASP A 91 15.70 13.96 8.97
N TYR A 92 15.35 12.94 8.18
CA TYR A 92 15.59 12.93 6.73
C TYR A 92 14.85 14.04 5.98
N SER A 93 13.78 14.62 6.56
CA SER A 93 12.99 15.65 5.87
C SER A 93 13.73 16.98 5.79
N ALA A 94 14.59 17.28 6.77
CA ALA A 94 15.44 18.46 6.80
C ALA A 94 16.52 18.48 5.70
N GLU A 95 16.89 17.31 5.16
CA GLU A 95 17.87 17.17 4.08
C GLU A 95 17.26 17.32 2.67
N LEU A 96 15.92 17.36 2.58
CA LEU A 96 15.23 17.48 1.28
C LEU A 96 15.40 18.89 0.70
N LYS A 97 15.67 18.94 -0.61
CA LYS A 97 15.68 20.21 -1.34
C LYS A 97 14.27 20.79 -1.38
N ALA A 98 14.13 22.07 -1.09
CA ALA A 98 12.87 22.79 -1.24
C ALA A 98 12.32 22.58 -2.66
N ALA A 99 11.01 22.31 -2.76
CA ALA A 99 10.33 22.25 -4.04
C ALA A 99 10.54 23.58 -4.77
N LYS A 100 11.10 23.54 -5.97
CA LYS A 100 11.08 24.70 -6.86
C LYS A 100 9.61 24.95 -7.18
N LYS A 101 9.07 26.09 -6.74
CA LYS A 101 7.77 26.55 -7.21
C LYS A 101 7.87 26.73 -8.73
N GLU A 102 7.11 25.94 -9.48
CA GLU A 102 6.81 26.20 -10.90
C GLU A 102 5.82 27.36 -11.01
#